data_AF-A0A254N4C9-F1
#
_entry.id   AF-A0A254N4C9-F1
#
_cell.length_a   1.000
_cell.length_b   1.000
_cell.length_c   1.000
_cell.angle_alpha   90.00
_cell.angle_beta   90.00
_cell.angle_gamma   90.00
#
_symmetry.space_group_name_H-M   'P 1'
#
loop_
_entity.id
_entity.type
_entity.pdbx_description
1 polymer ?
#
loop_
_entity_poly.entity_id
_entity_poly.type
_entity_poly.pdbx_seq_one_letter_code
_entity_poly.pdbx_strand_id
1 'polypeptide(L)' 'MLRYAIIFFVIALVAALFGFGGIAASAAGIAQLLFYGFVILAIVSLVVGLIRR' A
#
# COMPACT_ATOMS: atom_id res chain seq x y z
N MET A 1 11.49 -26.86 5.87
CA MET A 1 11.04 -25.50 5.50
C MET A 1 9.63 -25.18 6.00
N LEU A 2 8.66 -26.09 5.87
CA LEU A 2 7.27 -25.89 6.32
C LEU A 2 7.13 -25.47 7.80
N ARG A 3 7.93 -26.06 8.70
CA ARG A 3 7.97 -25.68 10.12
C ARG A 3 8.33 -24.22 10.35
N TYR A 4 9.33 -23.71 9.65
CA TYR A 4 9.73 -22.30 9.79
C TYR A 4 8.67 -21.35 9.20
N ALA A 5 8.06 -21.71 8.06
CA ALA A 5 6.98 -20.91 7.48
C ALA A 5 5.79 -20.75 8.44
N ILE A 6 5.39 -21.83 9.13
CA ILE A 6 4.32 -21.80 10.13
C ILE A 6 4.71 -20.92 11.32
N ILE A 7 5.95 -21.01 11.80
CA ILE A 7 6.45 -20.18 12.91
C ILE A 7 6.42 -18.70 12.51
N PHE A 8 6.91 -18.33 11.33
CA PHE A 8 6.87 -16.96 10.83
C PHE A 8 5.44 -16.46 10.61
N PHE A 9 4.54 -17.32 10.15
CA PHE A 9 3.13 -16.99 9.97
C PHE A 9 2.46 -16.63 11.30
N VAL A 10 2.68 -17.41 12.35
CA VAL A 10 2.16 -17.11 13.69
C VAL A 10 2.73 -15.80 14.24
N ILE A 11 4.04 -15.58 14.07
CA ILE A 11 4.68 -14.32 14.47
C ILE A 11 4.05 -13.12 13.75
N ALA A 12 3.79 -13.25 12.45
CA ALA A 12 3.15 -12.19 11.66
C ALA A 12 1.73 -11.87 12.15
N LEU A 13 0.93 -12.87 12.50
CA LEU A 13 -0.42 -12.67 13.06
C LEU A 13 -0.40 -12.00 14.43
N VAL A 14 0.50 -12.43 15.32
CA VAL A 14 0.67 -11.81 16.63
C VAL A 14 1.12 -10.35 16.46
N ALA A 15 2.09 -10.09 15.61
CA ALA A 15 2.53 -8.73 15.31
C ALA A 15 1.38 -7.87 14.73
N ALA A 16 0.58 -8.44 13.83
CA ALA A 16 -0.59 -7.77 13.24
C ALA A 16 -1.62 -7.35 14.31
N LEU A 17 -1.90 -8.22 15.29
CA LEU A 17 -2.87 -7.95 16.37
C LEU A 17 -2.35 -6.97 17.42
N PHE A 18 -1.07 -7.04 17.80
CA PHE A 18 -0.54 -6.31 18.95
C PHE A 18 0.22 -5.03 18.63
N GLY A 19 0.74 -4.84 17.41
CA GLY A 19 1.71 -3.77 17.14
C GLY A 19 1.59 -3.04 15.81
N PHE A 20 0.97 -3.64 14.80
CA PHE A 20 0.94 -3.04 13.46
C PHE A 20 -0.18 -2.03 13.22
N GLY A 21 -1.18 -1.92 14.11
CA GLY A 21 -2.30 -0.98 13.92
C GLY A 21 -1.88 0.48 13.76
N GLY A 22 -0.93 0.96 14.58
CA GLY A 22 -0.42 2.33 14.50
C GLY A 22 0.41 2.62 13.25
N ILE A 23 1.19 1.64 12.80
CA ILE A 23 2.02 1.74 11.58
C ILE A 23 1.13 1.64 10.33
N ALA A 24 0.10 0.79 10.36
CA ALA A 24 -0.88 0.68 9.29
C ALA A 24 -1.64 2.01 9.08
N ALA A 25 -1.99 2.70 10.17
CA ALA A 25 -2.65 3.99 10.10
C ALA A 25 -1.76 5.08 9.47
N SER A 26 -0.48 5.17 9.83
CA SER A 26 0.45 6.13 9.23
C SER A 26 0.79 5.78 7.77
N ALA A 27 0.98 4.49 7.47
CA ALA A 27 1.18 4.00 6.12
C ALA A 27 -0.03 4.29 5.21
N ALA A 28 -1.26 4.17 5.74
CA ALA A 28 -2.48 4.52 5.01
C ALA A 28 -2.51 5.99 4.58
N GLY A 29 -2.06 6.91 5.44
CA GLY A 29 -1.96 8.34 5.09
C GLY A 29 -0.98 8.61 3.94
N ILE A 30 0.19 7.96 3.96
CA ILE A 30 1.18 8.08 2.87
C ILE A 30 0.64 7.46 1.58
N ALA A 31 -0.03 6.32 1.67
CA ALA A 31 -0.64 5.65 0.53
C ALA A 31 -1.70 6.52 -0.14
N GLN A 32 -2.55 7.21 0.64
CA GLN A 32 -3.53 8.15 0.11
C GLN A 32 -2.88 9.30 -0.65
N LEU A 33 -1.82 9.89 -0.10
CA LEU A 33 -1.08 10.97 -0.77
C LEU A 33 -0.54 10.54 -2.15
N LEU A 34 0.09 9.37 -2.20
CA LEU A 34 0.61 8.80 -3.46
C LEU A 34 -0.51 8.44 -4.42
N PHE A 35 -1.62 7.88 -3.94
CA PHE A 35 -2.78 7.53 -4.78
C PHE A 35 -3.36 8.77 -5.48
N TYR A 36 -3.63 9.85 -4.72
CA TYR A 36 -4.15 11.08 -5.32
C TYR A 36 -3.15 11.72 -6.28
N GLY A 37 -1.86 11.74 -5.94
CA GLY A 37 -0.82 12.21 -6.87
C GLY A 37 -0.79 11.40 -8.17
N PHE A 38 -0.89 10.08 -8.08
CA PHE A 38 -0.93 9.20 -9.25
C PHE A 38 -2.19 9.41 -10.09
N VAL A 39 -3.35 9.57 -9.46
CA VAL A 39 -4.62 9.86 -10.16
C VAL A 39 -4.52 11.16 -10.95
N ILE A 40 -3.95 12.22 -10.37
CA ILE A 40 -3.75 13.50 -11.08
C ILE A 40 -2.85 13.29 -12.30
N LEU A 41 -1.71 12.63 -12.13
CA LEU A 41 -0.79 12.33 -13.24
C LEU A 41 -1.44 11.45 -14.31
N ALA A 42 -2.24 10.46 -13.91
CA ALA A 42 -2.96 9.58 -14.81
C ALA A 42 -3.99 10.36 -15.64
N ILE A 43 -4.75 11.25 -15.03
CA ILE A 43 -5.71 12.13 -15.73
C ILE A 43 -4.96 13.05 -16.70
N VAL A 44 -3.88 13.71 -16.26
CA VAL A 44 -3.09 14.60 -17.12
C VAL A 44 -2.51 13.83 -18.30
N SER A 45 -1.93 12.67 -18.06
CA SER A 45 -1.37 11.80 -19.10
C SER A 45 -2.44 11.36 -20.10
N LEU A 46 -3.62 10.98 -19.61
CA LEU A 46 -4.76 10.57 -20.44
C LEU A 46 -5.27 11.71 -21.30
N VAL A 47 -5.44 12.90 -20.72
CA VAL A 47 -5.90 14.11 -21.44
C VAL A 47 -4.89 14.54 -22.50
N VAL A 48 -3.58 14.61 -22.16
CA VAL A 48 -2.53 14.94 -23.13
C VAL A 48 -2.46 13.88 -24.23
N GLY A 49 -2.58 12.60 -23.89
CA GLY A 49 -2.61 11.50 -24.85
C GLY A 49 -3.83 11.55 -25.78
N LEU A 50 -4.97 12.04 -25.31
CA LEU A 50 -6.18 12.21 -26.11
C LEU A 50 -6.11 13.44 -27.02
N ILE A 51 -5.51 14.55 -26.55
CA ILE A 51 -5.35 15.79 -27.34
C ILE A 51 -4.29 15.63 -28.45
N ARG A 52 -3.26 14.82 -28.23
CA ARG A 52 -2.19 14.57 -29.21
C ARG A 52 -2.52 13.50 -30.26
N ARG A 53 -3.69 12.86 -30.17
CA ARG A 53 -4.22 11.97 -31.21
C ARG A 53 -5.17 12.73 -32.11
#